data_AF-A0A7W3T4E1-F1
#
_entry.id   AF-A0A7W3T4E1-F1
#
_cell.length_a   1.000
_cell.length_b   1.000
_cell.length_c   1.000
_cell.angle_alpha   90.00
_cell.angle_beta   90.00
_cell.angle_gamma   90.00
#
_symmetry.space_group_name_H-M   'P 1'
#
loop_
_entity.id
_entity.type
_entity.pdbx_description
1 polymer ?
#
loop_
_entity_poly.entity_id
_entity_poly.type
_entity_poly.pdbx_seq_one_letter_code
_entity_poly.pdbx_strand_id
1 'polypeptide(L)'
;MTTPSLAEHLGEDFLPQVLHRTYRHVPGALPGAAELITFDTINDLIATHRLEPPRLRLSADGEMLPQHRYAIARVTRRHTVWHQIHPAELHARLTEGASLVLDAVDELHRPVGELAEHLEGWLRTHVQVNLYASWTGREGFGVHWDDHDVIVVQLQGAKRWTLYGPTRTAPLYQDTAA
;
A
#
# COMPACT_ATOMS: atom_id res chain seq x y z
N MET A 1 -11.64 -21.65 -3.86
CA MET A 1 -10.31 -22.29 -3.69
C MET A 1 -9.73 -21.71 -2.42
N THR A 2 -9.38 -22.54 -1.44
CA THR A 2 -8.76 -22.07 -0.19
C THR A 2 -7.38 -21.51 -0.53
N THR A 3 -7.21 -20.20 -0.47
CA THR A 3 -5.90 -19.57 -0.56
C THR A 3 -5.04 -20.18 0.55
N PRO A 4 -3.97 -20.95 0.23
CA PRO A 4 -3.04 -21.36 1.26
C PRO A 4 -2.54 -20.09 1.96
N SER A 5 -2.56 -20.09 3.28
CA SER A 5 -2.41 -18.84 4.03
C SER A 5 -0.98 -18.33 3.85
N LEU A 6 -0.82 -17.01 3.72
CA LEU A 6 0.50 -16.38 3.69
C LEU A 6 1.33 -16.78 4.93
N ALA A 7 0.66 -17.02 6.06
CA ALA A 7 1.23 -17.53 7.30
C ALA A 7 1.95 -18.88 7.12
N GLU A 8 1.34 -19.84 6.41
CA GLU A 8 1.96 -21.15 6.13
C GLU A 8 3.26 -21.01 5.34
N HIS A 9 3.31 -20.08 4.39
CA HIS A 9 4.50 -19.85 3.56
C HIS A 9 5.61 -19.09 4.29
N LEU A 10 5.26 -18.29 5.29
CA LEU A 10 6.25 -17.65 6.17
C LEU A 10 6.88 -18.66 7.15
N GLY A 11 6.16 -19.75 7.46
CA GLY A 11 6.61 -20.86 8.29
C GLY A 11 6.52 -20.59 9.79
N GLU A 12 6.51 -21.67 10.59
CA GLU A 12 6.35 -21.59 12.06
C GLU A 12 7.45 -20.76 12.74
N ASP A 13 8.65 -20.73 12.16
CA ASP A 13 9.80 -19.99 12.67
C ASP A 13 9.71 -18.47 12.45
N PHE A 14 8.76 -17.98 11.65
CA PHE A 14 8.66 -16.55 11.35
C PHE A 14 8.41 -15.71 12.61
N LEU A 15 7.42 -16.09 13.43
CA LEU A 15 7.08 -15.35 14.66
C LEU A 15 8.24 -15.35 15.68
N PRO A 16 8.86 -16.49 16.03
CA PRO A 16 9.91 -16.50 17.04
C PRO A 16 11.26 -15.95 16.53
N GLN A 17 11.57 -16.03 15.23
CA GLN A 17 12.91 -15.74 14.72
C GLN A 17 13.02 -14.50 13.83
N VAL A 18 11.92 -14.06 13.20
CA VAL A 18 11.94 -12.96 12.21
C VAL A 18 11.20 -11.74 12.70
N LEU A 19 9.93 -11.91 13.09
CA LEU A 19 9.08 -10.79 13.50
C LEU A 19 9.77 -9.96 14.58
N HIS A 20 9.80 -8.63 14.40
CA HIS A 20 10.49 -7.64 15.23
C HIS A 20 12.02 -7.77 15.36
N ARG A 21 12.68 -8.63 14.57
CA ARG A 21 14.13 -8.92 14.72
C ARG A 21 14.92 -8.68 13.46
N THR A 22 14.42 -9.17 12.33
CA THR A 22 15.10 -9.08 11.03
C THR A 22 14.09 -9.13 9.90
N TYR A 23 14.55 -9.00 8.66
CA TYR A 23 13.73 -9.21 7.47
C TYR A 23 13.89 -10.63 6.92
N ARG A 24 12.87 -11.10 6.21
CA ARG A 24 12.91 -12.35 5.43
C ARG A 24 12.33 -12.09 4.05
N HIS A 25 13.04 -12.51 3.01
CA HIS A 25 12.56 -12.48 1.63
C HIS A 25 12.24 -13.90 1.19
N VAL A 26 10.99 -14.15 0.79
CA VAL A 26 10.51 -15.47 0.37
C VAL A 26 9.93 -15.38 -1.05
N PRO A 27 10.72 -15.71 -2.09
CA PRO A 27 10.24 -15.72 -3.46
C PRO A 27 9.11 -16.73 -3.65
N GLY A 28 8.01 -16.31 -4.29
CA GLY A 28 6.89 -17.21 -4.60
C GLY A 28 6.03 -17.62 -3.40
N ALA A 29 6.11 -16.90 -2.27
CA ALA A 29 5.35 -17.19 -1.05
C ALA A 29 3.83 -17.07 -1.22
N LEU A 30 3.34 -16.37 -2.24
CA LEU A 30 1.91 -16.28 -2.53
C LEU A 30 1.66 -16.60 -4.00
N PRO A 31 1.43 -17.88 -4.34
CA PRO A 31 1.00 -18.26 -5.69
C PRO A 31 -0.28 -17.50 -6.06
N GLY A 32 -0.33 -16.95 -7.27
CA GLY A 32 -1.49 -16.18 -7.72
C GLY A 32 -1.63 -14.80 -7.06
N ALA A 33 -0.59 -14.23 -6.44
CA ALA A 33 -0.64 -12.90 -5.84
C ALA A 33 -1.23 -11.82 -6.77
N ALA A 34 -0.96 -11.91 -8.08
CA ALA A 34 -1.51 -11.00 -9.09
C ALA A 34 -3.05 -11.05 -9.22
N GLU A 35 -3.69 -12.12 -8.76
CA GLU A 35 -5.15 -12.31 -8.78
C GLU A 35 -5.83 -11.75 -7.53
N LEU A 36 -5.06 -11.44 -6.47
CA LEU A 36 -5.59 -10.88 -5.23
C LEU A 36 -6.28 -9.52 -5.46
N ILE A 37 -5.70 -8.71 -6.34
CA ILE A 37 -6.27 -7.45 -6.81
C ILE A 37 -5.67 -7.11 -8.17
N THR A 38 -6.53 -6.94 -9.18
CA THR A 38 -6.13 -6.66 -10.55
C THR A 38 -6.16 -5.16 -10.85
N PHE A 39 -5.54 -4.75 -11.95
CA PHE A 39 -5.62 -3.36 -12.40
C PHE A 39 -7.05 -2.90 -12.70
N ASP A 40 -7.88 -3.80 -13.25
CA ASP A 40 -9.30 -3.52 -13.50
C ASP A 40 -10.05 -3.28 -12.19
N THR A 41 -9.82 -4.10 -11.16
CA THR A 41 -10.37 -3.87 -9.83
C THR A 41 -9.94 -2.52 -9.27
N ILE A 42 -8.66 -2.14 -9.40
CA ILE A 42 -8.18 -0.82 -8.92
C ILE A 42 -8.91 0.31 -9.65
N ASN A 43 -9.09 0.21 -10.96
CA ASN A 43 -9.83 1.21 -11.74
C ASN A 43 -11.29 1.30 -11.28
N ASP A 44 -11.95 0.16 -11.07
CA ASP A 44 -13.33 0.12 -10.59
C ASP A 44 -13.47 0.74 -9.21
N LEU A 45 -12.55 0.45 -8.28
CA LEU A 45 -12.52 1.05 -6.95
C LEU A 45 -12.39 2.58 -7.04
N ILE A 46 -11.46 3.08 -7.86
CA ILE A 46 -11.26 4.53 -8.08
C ILE A 46 -12.49 5.18 -8.71
N ALA A 47 -13.16 4.50 -9.64
CA ALA A 47 -14.33 5.03 -10.34
C ALA A 47 -15.59 5.07 -9.46
N THR A 48 -15.71 4.14 -8.51
CA THR A 48 -16.96 3.92 -7.75
C THR A 48 -16.93 4.46 -6.32
N HIS A 49 -15.74 4.73 -5.76
CA HIS A 49 -15.59 5.19 -4.38
C HIS A 49 -15.16 6.65 -4.30
N ARG A 50 -15.48 7.29 -3.17
CA ARG A 50 -14.95 8.61 -2.81
C ARG A 50 -13.61 8.43 -2.10
N LEU A 51 -12.53 8.57 -2.84
CA LEU A 51 -11.17 8.33 -2.34
C LEU A 51 -10.43 9.66 -2.14
N GLU A 52 -10.84 10.42 -1.13
CA GLU A 52 -10.12 11.63 -0.72
C GLU A 52 -8.93 11.27 0.19
N PRO A 53 -7.86 12.08 0.24
CA PRO A 53 -6.77 11.91 1.18
C PRO A 53 -7.27 11.72 2.63
N PRO A 54 -6.66 10.82 3.42
CA PRO A 54 -5.45 10.06 3.08
C PRO A 54 -5.67 8.85 2.16
N ARG A 55 -6.92 8.51 1.81
CA ARG A 55 -7.27 7.24 1.14
C ARG A 55 -6.59 7.03 -0.20
N LEU A 56 -6.63 8.02 -1.09
CA LEU A 56 -5.88 7.99 -2.34
C LEU A 56 -4.95 9.20 -2.43
N ARG A 57 -3.66 8.90 -2.60
CA ARG A 57 -2.60 9.89 -2.70
C ARG A 57 -1.69 9.58 -3.87
N LEU A 58 -1.07 10.63 -4.41
CA LEU A 58 0.07 10.49 -5.30
C LEU A 58 1.31 10.99 -4.58
N SER A 59 2.43 10.28 -4.73
CA SER A 59 3.72 10.70 -4.20
C SER A 59 4.78 10.73 -5.30
N ALA A 60 5.62 11.75 -5.30
CA ALA A 60 6.73 11.90 -6.23
C ALA A 60 7.90 12.56 -5.50
N ASP A 61 9.11 12.07 -5.76
CA ASP A 61 10.36 12.63 -5.24
C ASP A 61 10.37 12.80 -3.71
N GLY A 62 9.75 11.86 -2.97
CA GLY A 62 9.69 11.85 -1.51
C GLY A 62 8.53 12.64 -0.90
N GLU A 63 7.75 13.35 -1.72
CA GLU A 63 6.66 14.20 -1.25
C GLU A 63 5.29 13.74 -1.75
N MET A 64 4.25 14.09 -1.00
CA MET A 64 2.86 13.93 -1.45
C MET A 64 2.50 15.07 -2.40
N LEU A 65 2.01 14.73 -3.60
CA LEU A 65 1.54 15.73 -4.54
C LEU A 65 0.27 16.43 -4.02
N PRO A 66 0.13 17.76 -4.20
CA PRO A 66 -1.09 18.46 -3.86
C PRO A 66 -2.30 17.88 -4.59
N GLN A 67 -3.37 17.62 -3.84
CA GLN A 67 -4.58 16.94 -4.34
C GLN A 67 -5.20 17.61 -5.58
N HIS A 68 -5.16 18.94 -5.66
CA HIS A 68 -5.71 19.69 -6.79
C HIS A 68 -5.01 19.39 -8.14
N ARG A 69 -3.84 18.73 -8.11
CA ARG A 69 -3.13 18.31 -9.33
C ARG A 69 -3.73 17.07 -10.01
N TYR A 70 -4.64 16.36 -9.34
CA TYR A 70 -5.24 15.13 -9.84
C TYR A 70 -6.71 14.93 -9.44
N ALA A 71 -7.31 15.88 -8.70
CA ALA A 71 -8.71 15.86 -8.31
C ALA A 71 -9.33 17.26 -8.38
N ILE A 72 -10.64 17.33 -8.58
CA ILE A 72 -11.39 18.58 -8.68
C ILE A 72 -12.45 18.63 -7.58
N ALA A 73 -12.55 19.77 -6.90
CA ALA A 73 -13.60 20.03 -5.95
C ALA A 73 -15.00 19.92 -6.60
N ARG A 74 -15.91 19.28 -5.89
CA ARG A 74 -17.31 19.12 -6.21
C ARG A 74 -18.12 19.48 -4.99
N VAL A 75 -19.21 20.21 -5.21
CA VAL A 75 -20.12 20.61 -4.15
C VAL A 75 -21.39 19.77 -4.29
N THR A 76 -21.77 19.09 -3.22
CA THR A 76 -23.05 18.35 -3.20
C THR A 76 -24.22 19.34 -3.10
N ARG A 77 -25.45 18.85 -3.34
CA ARG A 77 -26.67 19.64 -3.12
C ARG A 77 -26.81 20.17 -1.68
N ARG A 78 -26.12 19.56 -0.71
CA ARG A 78 -26.12 19.95 0.71
C ARG A 78 -24.89 20.79 1.08
N HIS A 79 -24.21 21.37 0.10
CA HIS A 79 -23.03 22.23 0.27
C HIS A 79 -21.82 21.54 0.91
N THR A 80 -21.75 20.21 0.84
CA THR A 80 -20.54 19.47 1.22
C THR A 80 -19.55 19.50 0.06
N VAL A 81 -18.32 19.96 0.33
CA VAL A 81 -17.22 19.86 -0.64
C VAL A 81 -16.60 18.48 -0.54
N TRP A 82 -16.36 17.85 -1.68
CA TRP A 82 -15.55 16.64 -1.81
C TRP A 82 -14.74 16.72 -3.10
N HIS A 83 -13.63 16.01 -3.18
CA HIS A 83 -12.75 16.05 -4.33
C HIS A 83 -12.92 14.79 -5.17
N GLN A 84 -13.44 14.99 -6.37
CA GLN A 84 -13.57 13.94 -7.36
C GLN A 84 -12.24 13.77 -8.08
N ILE A 85 -11.69 12.55 -8.08
CA ILE A 85 -10.52 12.22 -8.89
C ILE A 85 -10.79 12.55 -10.36
N HIS A 86 -9.84 13.23 -11.01
CA HIS A 86 -9.92 13.57 -12.42
C HIS A 86 -9.05 12.58 -13.23
N PRO A 87 -9.64 11.59 -13.93
CA PRO A 87 -8.88 10.47 -14.49
C PRO A 87 -7.72 10.92 -15.39
N ALA A 88 -7.95 11.87 -16.29
CA ALA A 88 -6.89 12.34 -17.20
C ALA A 88 -5.71 12.99 -16.46
N GLU A 89 -5.97 13.73 -15.38
CA GLU A 89 -4.89 14.34 -14.59
C GLU A 89 -4.20 13.32 -13.71
N LEU A 90 -4.94 12.37 -13.12
CA LEU A 90 -4.37 11.23 -12.41
C LEU A 90 -3.39 10.47 -13.31
N HIS A 91 -3.83 10.06 -14.50
CA HIS A 91 -2.98 9.35 -15.47
C HIS A 91 -1.76 10.19 -15.91
N ALA A 92 -1.93 11.49 -16.12
CA ALA A 92 -0.82 12.38 -16.45
C ALA A 92 0.26 12.37 -15.36
N ARG A 93 -0.13 12.53 -14.09
CA ARG A 93 0.81 12.50 -12.95
C ARG A 93 1.50 11.14 -12.79
N LEU A 94 0.77 10.04 -12.97
CA LEU A 94 1.36 8.68 -12.95
C LEU A 94 2.39 8.50 -14.07
N THR A 95 2.11 9.01 -15.26
CA THR A 95 3.02 8.96 -16.42
C THR A 95 4.26 9.83 -16.21
N GLU A 96 4.12 10.96 -15.53
CA GLU A 96 5.23 11.84 -15.12
C GLU A 96 6.13 11.21 -14.04
N GLY A 97 5.70 10.09 -13.44
CA GLY A 97 6.49 9.29 -12.51
C GLY A 97 5.99 9.32 -11.06
N ALA A 98 4.81 9.86 -10.80
CA ALA A 98 4.20 9.73 -9.48
C ALA A 98 3.81 8.28 -9.17
N SER A 99 4.00 7.87 -7.92
CA SER A 99 3.49 6.63 -7.36
C SER A 99 2.07 6.82 -6.82
N LEU A 100 1.17 5.91 -7.17
CA LEU A 100 -0.16 5.80 -6.58
C LEU A 100 -0.08 5.12 -5.23
N VAL A 101 -0.81 5.66 -4.25
CA VAL A 101 -1.10 5.05 -2.95
C VAL A 101 -2.59 4.93 -2.77
N LEU A 102 -3.05 3.74 -2.37
CA LEU A 102 -4.40 3.49 -1.91
C LEU A 102 -4.33 2.85 -0.52
N ASP A 103 -4.61 3.65 0.51
CA ASP A 103 -4.56 3.20 1.90
C ASP A 103 -5.77 2.32 2.23
N ALA A 104 -5.59 1.35 3.14
CA ALA A 104 -6.65 0.47 3.67
C ALA A 104 -7.53 -0.15 2.56
N VAL A 105 -6.90 -0.74 1.54
CA VAL A 105 -7.59 -1.38 0.41
C VAL A 105 -8.33 -2.65 0.84
N ASP A 106 -7.97 -3.23 1.98
CA ASP A 106 -8.68 -4.34 2.64
C ASP A 106 -10.15 -4.02 2.93
N GLU A 107 -10.48 -2.78 3.30
CA GLU A 107 -11.86 -2.35 3.51
C GLU A 107 -12.64 -2.13 2.19
N LEU A 108 -11.93 -1.99 1.05
CA LEU A 108 -12.52 -1.73 -0.26
C LEU A 108 -12.70 -2.99 -1.11
N HIS A 109 -11.81 -3.98 -0.91
CA HIS A 109 -11.78 -5.19 -1.72
C HIS A 109 -11.74 -6.44 -0.85
N ARG A 110 -12.88 -7.14 -0.80
CA ARG A 110 -13.10 -8.30 0.07
C ARG A 110 -11.98 -9.37 0.02
N PRO A 111 -11.45 -9.80 -1.14
CA PRO A 111 -10.33 -10.74 -1.16
C PRO A 111 -9.08 -10.28 -0.38
N VAL A 112 -8.80 -8.97 -0.39
CA VAL A 112 -7.71 -8.39 0.40
C VAL A 112 -8.08 -8.33 1.88
N GLY A 113 -9.33 -7.98 2.20
CA GLY A 113 -9.85 -8.02 3.57
C GLY A 113 -9.76 -9.42 4.19
N GLU A 114 -10.17 -10.45 3.46
CA GLU A 114 -10.06 -11.84 3.91
C GLU A 114 -8.59 -12.24 4.14
N LEU A 115 -7.64 -11.77 3.31
CA LEU A 115 -6.21 -11.97 3.57
C LEU A 115 -5.74 -11.26 4.86
N ALA A 116 -6.16 -10.02 5.06
CA ALA A 116 -5.83 -9.24 6.25
C ALA A 116 -6.35 -9.94 7.51
N GLU A 117 -7.62 -10.33 7.56
CA GLU A 117 -8.25 -11.04 8.68
C GLU A 117 -7.50 -12.34 9.05
N HIS A 118 -7.07 -13.13 8.06
CA HIS A 118 -6.27 -14.33 8.32
C HIS A 118 -4.91 -13.99 8.94
N LEU A 119 -4.24 -12.93 8.46
CA LEU A 119 -2.98 -12.47 9.02
C LEU A 119 -3.16 -11.92 10.44
N GLU A 120 -4.24 -11.18 10.72
CA GLU A 120 -4.57 -10.72 12.07
C GLU A 120 -4.74 -11.89 13.05
N GLY A 121 -5.47 -12.92 12.61
CA GLY A 121 -5.67 -14.14 13.41
C GLY A 121 -4.37 -14.84 13.76
N TRP A 122 -3.39 -14.83 12.86
CA TRP A 122 -2.08 -15.45 13.05
C TRP A 122 -1.10 -14.57 13.85
N LEU A 123 -0.98 -13.29 13.48
CA LEU A 123 -0.07 -12.33 14.10
C LEU A 123 -0.57 -11.81 15.45
N ARG A 124 -1.88 -11.96 15.74
CA ARG A 124 -2.54 -11.44 16.96
C ARG A 124 -2.43 -9.93 17.11
N THR A 125 -2.40 -9.21 15.98
CA THR A 125 -2.37 -7.75 15.92
C THR A 125 -3.19 -7.28 14.72
N HIS A 126 -3.58 -6.01 14.72
CA HIS A 126 -4.28 -5.40 13.61
C HIS A 126 -3.42 -5.36 12.34
N VAL A 127 -4.02 -5.64 11.19
CA VAL A 127 -3.36 -5.61 9.88
C VAL A 127 -4.16 -4.70 8.95
N GLN A 128 -3.53 -3.61 8.51
CA GLN A 128 -4.04 -2.76 7.44
C GLN A 128 -3.26 -3.04 6.16
N VAL A 129 -3.94 -3.02 5.00
CA VAL A 129 -3.28 -3.24 3.71
C VAL A 129 -3.30 -1.96 2.88
N ASN A 130 -2.12 -1.46 2.54
CA ASN A 130 -1.96 -0.35 1.59
C ASN A 130 -1.50 -0.90 0.23
N LEU A 131 -2.02 -0.33 -0.85
CA LEU A 131 -1.62 -0.66 -2.22
C LEU A 131 -0.77 0.46 -2.82
N TYR A 132 0.34 0.06 -3.44
CA TYR A 132 1.26 0.95 -4.13
C TYR A 132 1.40 0.54 -5.59
N ALA A 133 1.26 1.49 -6.51
CA ALA A 133 1.49 1.26 -7.95
C ALA A 133 2.37 2.36 -8.54
N SER A 134 3.26 1.99 -9.46
CA SER A 134 4.19 2.92 -10.11
C SER A 134 4.49 2.45 -11.53
N TRP A 135 4.61 3.40 -12.46
CA TRP A 135 4.81 3.11 -13.89
C TRP A 135 6.20 3.46 -14.42
N THR A 136 7.04 4.08 -13.58
CA THR A 136 8.39 4.49 -13.95
C THR A 136 9.40 4.01 -12.91
N GLY A 137 10.68 4.11 -13.23
CA GLY A 137 11.77 3.83 -12.28
C GLY A 137 12.04 4.95 -11.27
N ARG A 138 11.25 6.04 -11.26
CA ARG A 138 11.39 7.11 -10.26
C ARG A 138 10.91 6.63 -8.89
N GLU A 139 11.64 7.03 -7.84
CA GLU A 139 11.28 6.70 -6.47
C GLU A 139 10.18 7.63 -5.96
N GLY A 140 9.10 7.06 -5.44
CA GLY A 140 7.98 7.84 -4.87
C GLY A 140 8.29 8.46 -3.51
N PHE A 141 8.94 7.71 -2.61
CA PHE A 141 9.00 8.02 -1.17
C PHE A 141 10.41 8.31 -0.63
N GLY A 142 11.46 8.00 -1.41
CA GLY A 142 12.84 8.03 -0.92
C GLY A 142 13.11 7.04 0.21
N VAL A 143 14.27 7.18 0.85
CA VAL A 143 14.69 6.33 1.99
C VAL A 143 13.97 6.78 3.26
N HIS A 144 13.30 5.85 3.93
CA HIS A 144 12.56 6.08 5.17
C HIS A 144 12.51 4.80 6.03
N TRP A 145 11.94 4.93 7.22
CA TRP A 145 11.52 3.83 8.07
C TRP A 145 10.04 4.01 8.42
N ASP A 146 9.37 2.91 8.74
CA ASP A 146 8.00 2.89 9.26
C ASP A 146 8.01 2.64 10.77
N ASP A 147 6.96 3.08 11.46
CA ASP A 147 6.75 2.90 12.90
C ASP A 147 6.04 1.58 13.24
N HIS A 148 5.94 0.68 12.26
CA HIS A 148 5.27 -0.62 12.36
C HIS A 148 5.98 -1.67 11.48
N ASP A 149 5.73 -2.95 11.74
CA ASP A 149 6.22 -4.04 10.89
C ASP A 149 5.47 -4.09 9.56
N VAL A 150 6.19 -4.35 8.47
CA VAL A 150 5.63 -4.37 7.12
C VAL A 150 5.84 -5.75 6.48
N ILE A 151 4.77 -6.31 5.92
CA ILE A 151 4.82 -7.45 4.99
C ILE A 151 4.54 -6.91 3.59
N VAL A 152 5.53 -7.04 2.67
CA VAL A 152 5.39 -6.59 1.28
C VAL A 152 5.10 -7.78 0.37
N VAL A 153 4.02 -7.70 -0.40
CA VAL A 153 3.68 -8.69 -1.44
C VAL A 153 3.77 -8.03 -2.82
N GLN A 154 4.69 -8.51 -3.67
CA GLN A 154 4.79 -8.03 -5.05
C GLN A 154 3.69 -8.68 -5.90
N LEU A 155 2.77 -7.86 -6.42
CA LEU A 155 1.64 -8.36 -7.22
C LEU A 155 1.96 -8.46 -8.71
N GLN A 156 2.46 -7.37 -9.30
CA GLN A 156 2.75 -7.26 -10.74
C GLN A 156 4.04 -6.49 -10.99
N GLY A 157 4.74 -6.81 -12.08
CA GLY A 157 6.02 -6.19 -12.42
C GLY A 157 7.15 -6.55 -11.45
N ALA A 158 8.13 -5.66 -11.31
CA ALA A 158 9.27 -5.85 -10.43
C ALA A 158 9.66 -4.54 -9.75
N LYS A 159 10.12 -4.63 -8.50
CA LYS A 159 10.68 -3.51 -7.75
C LYS A 159 11.98 -3.94 -7.09
N ARG A 160 13.02 -3.10 -7.18
CA ARG A 160 14.26 -3.30 -6.42
C ARG A 160 14.06 -2.71 -5.03
N TRP A 161 14.30 -3.52 -4.01
CA TRP A 161 14.29 -3.10 -2.61
C TRP A 161 15.71 -3.04 -2.08
N THR A 162 16.05 -1.93 -1.43
CA THR A 162 17.30 -1.76 -0.70
C THR A 162 16.95 -1.55 0.77
N LEU A 163 17.37 -2.48 1.63
CA LEU A 163 17.15 -2.42 3.06
C LEU A 163 18.44 -2.01 3.75
N TYR A 164 18.34 -1.03 4.64
CA TYR A 164 19.45 -0.55 5.46
C TYR A 164 19.32 -1.09 6.88
N GLY A 165 20.43 -1.13 7.61
CA GLY A 165 20.40 -1.46 9.04
C GLY A 165 19.61 -0.42 9.85
N PRO A 166 19.10 -0.78 11.03
CA PRO A 166 18.32 0.13 11.85
C PRO A 166 19.18 1.32 12.28
N THR A 167 18.70 2.53 12.03
CA THR A 167 19.27 3.77 12.58
C THR A 167 18.67 4.11 13.94
N ARG A 168 17.54 3.46 14.30
CA ARG A 168 16.80 3.65 15.54
C ARG A 168 16.14 2.33 15.96
N THR A 169 16.14 2.04 17.25
CA THR A 169 15.45 0.88 17.82
C THR A 169 14.01 1.26 18.14
N ALA A 170 13.05 0.52 17.60
CA ALA A 170 11.60 0.71 17.81
C ALA A 170 11.15 2.17 17.62
N PRO A 171 11.28 2.74 16.41
CA PRO A 171 10.90 4.12 16.15
C PRO A 171 9.38 4.30 16.25
N LEU A 172 8.94 5.46 16.72
CA LEU A 172 7.53 5.86 16.79
C LEU A 172 7.18 6.84 15.68
N TYR A 173 5.90 6.95 15.32
CA TYR A 173 5.39 7.89 14.30
C TYR A 173 5.97 9.32 14.37
N GLN A 174 6.13 9.84 15.59
CA GLN A 174 6.58 11.22 15.84
C GLN A 174 8.10 11.37 15.90
N ASP A 175 8.85 10.27 15.78
CA ASP A 175 10.29 10.34 15.76
C ASP A 175 10.75 11.04 14.49
N THR A 176 11.62 12.04 14.66
CA THR A 176 12.28 12.72 13.54
C THR A 176 13.65 12.08 13.31
N ALA A 177 14.11 12.09 12.05
CA ALA A 177 15.48 11.71 11.75
C ALA A 177 16.44 12.61 12.54
N ALA A 178 17.35 11.99 13.31
CA ALA A 178 18.41 12.68 14.03
C ALA A 178 19.52 13.13 13.08
#